data_AF-A0A6M3XJU7-F1
#
_entry.id   AF-A0A6M3XJU7-F1
#
_cell.length_a   1.000
_cell.length_b   1.000
_cell.length_c   1.000
_cell.angle_alpha   90.00
_cell.angle_beta   90.00
_cell.angle_gamma   90.00
#
_symmetry.space_group_name_H-M   'P 1'
#
loop_
_entity.id
_entity.type
_entity.pdbx_description
1 polymer ?
#
loop_
_entity_poly.entity_id
_entity_poly.type
_entity_poly.pdbx_seq_one_letter_code
_entity_poly.pdbx_strand_id
1 'polypeptide(L)'
;MKYTAIEAINKLIENPKLKFRFSYSNNIDGDWSGVIINNNGSIAYEEFNGNKCDDYVTLHNTFLKYIFELIPQPVTFMEAVKAYAEKKTIKCISKYGEREYRYYCTNKGIVDNIGSAMSPEEILHGKWYIED
;
A
#
# COMPACT_ATOMS: atom_id res chain seq x y z
N MET A 1 -3.85 -1.55 8.18
CA MET A 1 -5.25 -1.94 8.48
C MET A 1 -5.44 -3.41 8.09
N LYS A 2 -6.23 -4.17 8.86
CA LYS A 2 -6.51 -5.60 8.65
C LYS A 2 -7.89 -5.78 8.01
N TYR A 3 -8.02 -6.73 7.10
CA TYR A 3 -9.21 -7.04 6.30
C TYR A 3 -9.46 -8.55 6.27
N THR A 4 -10.72 -8.94 6.15
CA THR A 4 -11.12 -10.30 5.76
C THR A 4 -10.84 -10.54 4.27
N ALA A 5 -10.88 -11.81 3.84
CA ALA A 5 -10.76 -12.17 2.43
C ALA A 5 -11.78 -11.43 1.53
N ILE A 6 -13.03 -11.32 1.98
CA ILE A 6 -14.10 -10.67 1.21
C ILE A 6 -13.86 -9.16 1.10
N GLU A 7 -13.46 -8.51 2.19
CA GLU A 7 -13.13 -7.07 2.17
C GLU A 7 -11.92 -6.78 1.27
N ALA A 8 -10.90 -7.62 1.30
CA ALA A 8 -9.74 -7.49 0.42
C ALA A 8 -10.12 -7.67 -1.06
N ILE A 9 -10.96 -8.67 -1.39
CA ILE A 9 -11.47 -8.88 -2.74
C ILE A 9 -12.29 -7.67 -3.21
N ASN A 10 -13.20 -7.15 -2.38
CA ASN A 10 -14.00 -5.97 -2.74
C ASN A 10 -13.11 -4.76 -3.05
N LYS A 11 -12.07 -4.52 -2.25
CA LYS A 11 -11.08 -3.46 -2.51
C LYS A 11 -10.30 -3.69 -3.80
N LEU A 12 -9.94 -4.93 -4.11
CA LEU A 12 -9.27 -5.29 -5.36
C LEU A 12 -10.17 -5.09 -6.59
N ILE A 13 -11.48 -5.32 -6.46
CA ILE A 13 -12.46 -5.01 -7.52
C ILE A 13 -12.52 -3.50 -7.78
N GLU A 14 -12.52 -2.69 -6.73
CA GLU A 14 -12.51 -1.22 -6.83
C GLU A 14 -11.18 -0.69 -7.42
N ASN A 15 -10.05 -1.28 -7.02
CA ASN A 15 -8.73 -0.91 -7.50
C ASN A 15 -7.84 -2.17 -7.66
N PRO A 16 -7.74 -2.71 -8.89
CA PRO A 16 -6.95 -3.90 -9.18
C PRO A 16 -5.44 -3.76 -8.94
N LYS A 17 -4.94 -2.54 -8.73
CA LYS A 17 -3.51 -2.27 -8.45
C LYS A 17 -3.14 -2.43 -6.98
N LEU A 18 -4.11 -2.63 -6.08
CA LEU A 18 -3.81 -2.85 -4.68
C LEU A 18 -3.06 -4.17 -4.50
N LYS A 19 -2.20 -4.22 -3.48
CA LYS A 19 -1.50 -5.43 -3.07
C LYS A 19 -1.81 -5.72 -1.62
N PHE A 20 -2.11 -6.97 -1.31
CA PHE A 20 -2.36 -7.41 0.07
C PHE A 20 -1.34 -8.46 0.48
N ARG A 21 -0.84 -8.37 1.71
CA ARG A 21 -0.17 -9.47 2.38
C ARG A 21 -1.21 -10.23 3.19
N PHE A 22 -1.13 -11.55 3.28
CA PHE A 22 -2.07 -12.30 4.10
C PHE A 22 -1.37 -13.31 5.01
N SER A 23 -2.03 -13.65 6.12
CA SER A 23 -1.55 -14.66 7.07
C SER A 23 -2.71 -15.47 7.65
N TYR A 24 -2.42 -16.72 8.00
CA TYR A 24 -3.36 -17.59 8.72
C TYR A 24 -3.46 -17.26 10.22
N SER A 25 -2.47 -16.55 10.74
CA SER A 25 -2.39 -16.18 12.16
C SER A 25 -2.29 -14.67 12.33
N ASN A 26 -2.66 -14.16 13.50
CA ASN A 26 -2.47 -12.75 13.87
C ASN A 26 -0.99 -12.34 13.97
N ASN A 27 -0.08 -13.32 14.08
CA ASN A 27 1.36 -13.10 14.05
C ASN A 27 1.85 -13.21 12.62
N ILE A 28 2.56 -12.19 12.20
CA ILE A 28 3.06 -12.07 10.85
C ILE A 28 4.57 -11.91 10.91
N ASP A 29 5.24 -13.05 11.04
CA ASP A 29 6.69 -13.20 10.98
C ASP A 29 7.01 -14.41 10.10
N GLY A 30 8.08 -14.31 9.31
CA GLY A 30 8.70 -15.46 8.64
C GLY A 30 8.56 -15.48 7.12
N ASP A 31 7.42 -15.89 6.59
CA ASP A 31 7.24 -16.14 5.16
C ASP A 31 5.89 -15.58 4.68
N TRP A 32 5.95 -14.67 3.72
CA TRP A 32 4.79 -13.90 3.27
C TRP A 32 4.54 -14.17 1.80
N SER A 33 3.30 -14.52 1.47
CA SER A 33 2.79 -14.47 0.10
C SER A 33 1.89 -13.25 -0.03
N GLY A 34 2.14 -12.42 -1.05
CA GLY A 34 1.24 -11.37 -1.47
C GLY A 34 0.13 -11.95 -2.34
N VAL A 35 -1.07 -11.37 -2.27
CA VAL A 35 -2.14 -11.58 -3.24
C VAL A 35 -2.23 -10.36 -4.14
N ILE A 36 -2.16 -10.60 -5.45
CA ILE A 36 -2.30 -9.59 -6.51
C ILE A 36 -3.34 -10.03 -7.54
N ILE A 37 -3.93 -9.08 -8.25
CA ILE A 37 -4.64 -9.35 -9.51
C ILE A 37 -3.63 -9.24 -10.66
N ASN A 38 -3.45 -10.32 -11.39
CA ASN A 38 -2.62 -10.36 -12.60
C ASN A 38 -3.30 -9.63 -13.77
N ASN A 39 -2.51 -9.32 -14.82
CA ASN A 39 -2.98 -8.64 -16.03
C ASN A 39 -4.10 -9.38 -16.77
N ASN A 40 -4.25 -10.69 -16.55
CA ASN A 40 -5.32 -11.52 -17.11
C ASN A 40 -6.55 -11.65 -16.18
N GLY A 41 -6.59 -10.90 -15.07
CA GLY A 41 -7.68 -10.92 -14.09
C GLY A 41 -7.62 -12.08 -13.09
N SER A 42 -6.59 -12.93 -13.12
CA SER A 42 -6.44 -14.01 -12.13
C SER A 42 -5.88 -13.47 -10.81
N ILE A 43 -6.27 -14.10 -9.70
CA ILE A 43 -5.70 -13.85 -8.37
C ILE A 43 -4.51 -14.81 -8.20
N ALA A 44 -3.32 -14.28 -7.94
CA ALA A 44 -2.08 -15.06 -7.83
C ALA A 44 -1.27 -14.73 -6.57
N TYR A 45 -0.39 -15.67 -6.21
CA TYR A 45 0.61 -15.49 -5.15
C TYR A 45 1.87 -14.81 -5.68
N GLU A 46 2.35 -13.79 -4.97
CA GLU A 46 3.65 -13.15 -5.21
C GLU A 46 4.50 -13.33 -3.95
N GLU A 47 5.60 -14.10 -4.01
CA GLU A 47 6.57 -14.11 -2.91
C GLU A 47 7.25 -12.74 -2.80
N PHE A 48 7.54 -12.30 -1.58
CA PHE A 48 8.09 -10.98 -1.32
C PHE A 48 9.48 -10.73 -1.95
N ASN A 49 10.17 -11.79 -2.41
CA ASN A 49 11.44 -11.71 -3.13
C ASN A 49 11.28 -11.43 -4.64
N GLY A 50 10.06 -11.18 -5.13
CA GLY A 50 9.78 -10.94 -6.54
C GLY A 50 9.75 -12.22 -7.39
N ASN A 51 9.88 -13.38 -6.76
CA ASN A 51 9.61 -14.66 -7.40
C ASN A 51 8.10 -14.78 -7.58
N LYS A 52 7.66 -14.82 -8.84
CA LYS A 52 6.28 -15.16 -9.17
C LYS A 52 6.11 -16.65 -8.94
N CYS A 53 5.22 -17.02 -8.04
CA CYS A 53 4.70 -18.37 -8.02
C CYS A 53 3.58 -18.40 -9.07
N ASP A 54 3.66 -19.30 -10.05
CA ASP A 54 2.57 -19.56 -11.00
C ASP A 54 1.37 -20.26 -10.33
N ASP A 55 1.32 -20.28 -9.00
CA ASP A 55 0.30 -20.95 -8.22
C ASP A 55 -0.97 -20.09 -8.16
N TYR A 56 -2.04 -20.63 -8.74
CA TYR A 56 -3.39 -20.11 -8.60
C TYR A 56 -3.79 -20.05 -7.12
N VAL A 57 -4.36 -18.92 -6.69
CA VAL A 57 -4.97 -18.85 -5.36
C VAL A 57 -6.18 -19.78 -5.35
N THR A 58 -6.05 -20.89 -4.63
CA THR A 58 -7.16 -21.85 -4.46
C THR A 58 -8.10 -21.32 -3.39
N LEU A 59 -9.33 -21.00 -3.78
CA LEU A 59 -10.40 -20.58 -2.87
C LEU A 59 -10.92 -21.79 -2.07
N HIS A 60 -10.26 -22.10 -0.96
CA HIS A 60 -10.75 -23.06 0.03
C HIS A 60 -11.34 -22.32 1.25
N ASN A 61 -12.14 -22.99 2.08
CA ASN A 61 -12.69 -22.42 3.33
C ASN A 61 -11.62 -21.82 4.25
N THR A 62 -10.37 -22.26 4.13
CA THR A 62 -9.21 -21.73 4.87
C THR A 62 -8.83 -20.32 4.39
N PHE A 63 -8.94 -20.04 3.09
CA PHE A 63 -8.64 -18.74 2.50
C PHE A 63 -9.53 -17.64 3.08
N LEU A 64 -10.80 -17.94 3.30
CA LEU A 64 -11.76 -17.02 3.93
C LEU A 64 -11.40 -16.67 5.38
N LYS A 65 -10.54 -17.46 6.03
CA LYS A 65 -10.06 -17.23 7.40
C LYS A 65 -8.76 -16.43 7.45
N TYR A 66 -8.11 -16.17 6.32
CA TYR A 66 -6.90 -15.37 6.29
C TYR A 66 -7.20 -13.92 6.61
N ILE A 67 -6.23 -13.30 7.28
CA ILE A 67 -6.22 -11.87 7.56
C ILE A 67 -5.36 -11.23 6.49
N PHE A 68 -5.94 -10.27 5.78
CA PHE A 68 -5.30 -9.51 4.73
C PHE A 68 -4.90 -8.14 5.26
N GLU A 69 -3.72 -7.70 4.92
CA GLU A 69 -3.24 -6.36 5.23
C GLU A 69 -2.82 -5.67 3.96
N LEU A 70 -3.34 -4.45 3.77
CA LEU A 70 -3.00 -3.66 2.61
C LEU A 70 -1.52 -3.26 2.68
N ILE A 71 -0.77 -3.59 1.63
CA ILE A 71 0.62 -3.19 1.48
C ILE A 71 0.62 -1.76 0.94
N PRO A 72 1.21 -0.77 1.64
CA PRO A 72 1.31 0.60 1.15
C PRO A 72 1.96 0.63 -0.25
N GLN A 73 1.21 1.08 -1.24
CA GLN A 73 1.71 1.23 -2.62
C GLN A 73 2.13 2.67 -2.87
N PRO A 74 3.21 2.89 -3.65
CA PRO A 74 3.56 4.23 -4.05
C PRO A 74 2.47 4.79 -4.97
N VAL A 75 2.11 6.05 -4.77
CA VAL A 75 1.21 6.83 -5.61
C VAL A 75 1.99 7.95 -6.30
N THR A 76 1.39 8.56 -7.30
CA THR A 76 1.94 9.80 -7.88
C THR A 76 1.86 10.94 -6.86
N PHE A 77 2.73 11.94 -7.01
CA PHE A 77 2.65 13.16 -6.20
C PHE A 77 1.26 13.80 -6.25
N MET A 78 0.65 13.86 -7.44
CA MET A 78 -0.68 14.46 -7.60
C MET A 78 -1.78 13.70 -6.86
N GLU A 79 -1.73 12.37 -6.83
CA GLU A 79 -2.65 11.56 -6.02
C GLU A 79 -2.45 11.79 -4.53
N ALA A 80 -1.20 11.92 -4.06
CA ALA A 80 -0.91 12.27 -2.67
C ALA A 80 -1.46 13.65 -2.30
N VAL A 81 -1.27 14.67 -3.15
CA VAL A 81 -1.83 16.02 -2.91
C VAL A 81 -3.35 16.01 -2.84
N LYS A 82 -4.04 15.22 -3.70
CA LYS A 82 -5.50 15.05 -3.62
C LYS A 82 -5.93 14.41 -2.30
N ALA A 83 -5.26 13.33 -1.89
CA ALA A 83 -5.52 12.67 -0.61
C ALA A 83 -5.28 13.61 0.58
N TYR A 84 -4.25 14.44 0.53
CA TYR A 84 -4.00 15.47 1.53
C TYR A 84 -5.15 16.49 1.61
N ALA A 85 -5.68 16.93 0.48
CA ALA A 85 -6.83 17.84 0.44
C ALA A 85 -8.10 17.20 1.06
N GLU A 86 -8.20 15.87 1.02
CA GLU A 86 -9.23 15.06 1.72
C GLU A 86 -8.88 14.79 3.19
N LYS A 87 -7.89 15.49 3.75
CA LYS A 87 -7.40 15.39 5.14
C LYS A 87 -6.72 14.06 5.48
N LYS A 88 -6.25 13.30 4.49
CA LYS A 88 -5.42 12.10 4.74
C LYS A 88 -3.98 12.48 5.03
N THR A 89 -3.29 11.62 5.75
CA THR A 89 -1.84 11.75 5.95
C THR A 89 -1.12 11.24 4.70
N ILE A 90 -0.06 11.93 4.28
CA ILE A 90 0.78 11.46 3.18
C ILE A 90 2.23 11.34 3.64
N LYS A 91 2.93 10.39 3.04
CA LYS A 91 4.33 10.11 3.30
C LYS A 91 5.13 10.23 2.01
N CYS A 92 6.30 10.84 2.08
CA CYS A 92 7.32 10.84 1.03
C CYS A 92 8.54 10.05 1.51
N ILE A 93 9.05 9.18 0.65
CA ILE A 93 10.38 8.59 0.81
C ILE A 93 11.28 9.22 -0.25
N SER A 94 12.41 9.79 0.17
CA SER A 94 13.36 10.44 -0.73
C SER A 94 13.88 9.48 -1.80
N LYS A 95 14.38 10.02 -2.92
CA LYS A 95 14.95 9.26 -4.04
C LYS A 95 15.98 8.20 -3.61
N TYR A 96 16.76 8.51 -2.57
CA TYR A 96 17.82 7.65 -2.06
C TYR A 96 17.34 6.66 -0.98
N GLY A 97 16.07 6.70 -0.59
CA GLY A 97 15.50 5.81 0.43
C GLY A 97 15.94 6.13 1.87
N GLU A 98 16.80 7.13 2.05
CA GLU A 98 17.45 7.42 3.33
C GLU A 98 16.58 8.24 4.29
N ARG A 99 15.56 8.95 3.78
CA ARG A 99 14.72 9.85 4.59
C ARG A 99 13.23 9.67 4.28
N GLU A 100 12.48 9.52 5.35
CA GLU A 100 11.02 9.52 5.38
C GLU A 100 10.52 10.86 5.88
N TYR A 101 9.56 11.44 5.16
CA TYR A 101 8.87 12.67 5.52
C TYR A 101 7.38 12.38 5.60
N ARG A 102 6.72 12.85 6.67
CA ARG A 102 5.28 12.75 6.83
C ARG A 102 4.65 14.13 6.87
N TYR A 103 3.61 14.30 6.07
CA TYR A 103 2.86 15.54 5.97
C TYR A 103 1.43 15.28 6.41
N TYR A 104 1.00 16.05 7.40
CA TYR A 104 -0.37 16.01 7.92
C TYR A 104 -1.13 17.26 7.50
N CYS A 105 -2.45 17.11 7.39
CA CYS A 105 -3.32 18.21 7.03
C CYS A 105 -3.20 19.36 8.04
N THR A 106 -2.77 20.53 7.57
CA THR A 106 -2.78 21.79 8.33
C THR A 106 -3.54 22.85 7.56
N ASN A 107 -3.95 23.91 8.25
CA ASN A 107 -4.57 25.08 7.61
C ASN A 107 -3.56 25.96 6.85
N LYS A 108 -2.26 25.59 6.83
CA LYS A 108 -1.16 26.42 6.31
C LYS A 108 -0.56 25.89 5.00
N GLY A 109 -1.09 24.80 4.46
CA GLY A 109 -0.53 24.08 3.30
C GLY A 109 0.20 22.79 3.71
N ILE A 110 0.79 22.11 2.73
CA ILE A 110 1.47 20.82 2.91
C ILE A 110 2.83 21.07 3.58
N VAL A 111 2.89 20.82 4.88
CA VAL A 111 4.10 20.93 5.70
C VAL A 111 4.34 19.65 6.48
N ASP A 112 5.61 19.36 6.75
CA ASP A 112 6.03 18.20 7.52
C ASP A 112 5.81 18.40 9.04
N ASN A 113 6.27 17.44 9.83
CA ASN A 113 6.13 17.43 11.29
C ASN A 113 6.91 18.49 12.05
N ILE A 114 7.82 19.20 11.38
CA ILE A 114 8.54 20.33 11.95
C ILE A 114 8.10 21.67 11.32
N GLY A 115 7.09 21.64 10.44
CA GLY A 115 6.55 22.81 9.77
C GLY A 115 7.31 23.23 8.51
N SER A 116 8.21 22.38 8.00
CA SER A 116 8.95 22.63 6.75
C SER A 116 8.08 22.33 5.54
N ALA A 117 8.20 23.17 4.51
CA ALA A 117 7.57 22.93 3.21
C ALA A 117 8.32 21.83 2.43
N MET A 118 7.62 21.20 1.50
CA MET A 118 8.23 20.25 0.57
C MET A 118 9.29 20.92 -0.31
N SER A 119 10.42 20.24 -0.49
CA SER A 119 11.46 20.62 -1.43
C SER A 119 11.12 20.19 -2.87
N PRO A 120 11.69 20.85 -3.89
CA PRO A 120 11.59 20.40 -5.28
C PRO A 120 12.07 18.95 -5.50
N GLU A 121 13.07 18.51 -4.74
CA GLU A 121 13.59 17.13 -4.82
C GLU A 121 12.52 16.11 -4.41
N GLU A 122 11.80 16.36 -3.31
CA GLU A 122 10.69 15.49 -2.87
C GLU A 122 9.56 15.46 -3.89
N ILE A 123 9.22 16.61 -4.47
CA ILE A 123 8.15 16.72 -5.47
C ILE A 123 8.48 15.92 -6.74
N LEU A 124 9.71 16.05 -7.23
CA LEU A 124 10.11 15.49 -8.52
C LEU A 124 10.55 14.02 -8.43
N HIS A 125 11.11 13.61 -7.29
CA HIS A 125 11.79 12.32 -7.17
C HIS A 125 11.36 11.48 -5.96
N GLY A 126 10.50 12.02 -5.10
CA GLY A 126 9.95 11.29 -3.98
C GLY A 126 9.05 10.13 -4.40
N LYS A 127 9.11 9.03 -3.65
CA LYS A 127 8.08 7.98 -3.69
C LYS A 127 7.02 8.35 -2.66
N TRP A 128 5.80 8.60 -3.13
CA TRP A 128 4.71 9.08 -2.30
C TRP A 128 3.79 7.95 -1.89
N TYR A 129 3.25 8.01 -0.67
CA TYR A 129 2.32 7.03 -0.11
C TYR A 129 1.20 7.76 0.61
N ILE A 130 0.01 7.19 0.61
CA ILE A 130 -1.12 7.65 1.42
C ILE A 130 -1.18 6.76 2.65
N GLU A 131 -1.29 7.36 3.82
CA GLU A 131 -1.47 6.67 5.10
C GLU A 131 -2.91 6.91 5.59
N ASP A 132 -3.60 5.83 5.96
CA ASP A 132 -4.93 5.86 6.60
C ASP A 132 -4.80 6.12 8.11
#